data_AF-A0A7Y0N294-F1
#
_entry.id   AF-A0A7Y0N294-F1
#
_cell.length_a   1.000
_cell.length_b   1.000
_cell.length_c   1.000
_cell.angle_alpha   90.00
_cell.angle_beta   90.00
_cell.angle_gamma   90.00
#
_symmetry.space_group_name_H-M   'P 1'
#
loop_
_entity.id
_entity.type
_entity.pdbx_description
1 polymer ?
#
loop_
_entity_poly.entity_id
_entity_poly.type
_entity_poly.pdbx_seq_one_letter_code
_entity_poly.pdbx_strand_id
1 'polypeptide(L)'
;PHHEDAGVRANIHFPERAIEHEQAWLEMIYRYFAGTLGMVIFAITVIAIRTERVNPSIPILLSFLVVGQAMLGMWTVTLKLMPVIVMLHLLGGFTLLALQAVFYCQLKARDNLYFSPSSRSVRLFSVFSFLVVFSQVLLGGWTSSNYAALMCTTLPICEGDWMNYLDWKEA
;
A
#
# COMPACT_ATOMS: atom_id res chain seq x y z
N PRO A 1 22.26 -5.74 -30.63
CA PRO A 1 22.32 -7.09 -31.23
C PRO A 1 22.57 -8.25 -30.23
N HIS A 2 23.14 -8.03 -29.03
CA HIS A 2 23.47 -9.14 -28.10
C HIS A 2 22.39 -9.49 -27.05
N HIS A 3 21.28 -8.74 -26.97
CA HIS A 3 20.22 -8.99 -25.98
C HIS A 3 19.08 -9.90 -26.48
N GLU A 4 18.88 -10.01 -27.79
CA GLU A 4 17.82 -10.84 -28.38
C GLU A 4 18.18 -12.35 -28.31
N ASP A 5 19.46 -12.69 -28.45
CA ASP A 5 19.93 -14.09 -28.45
C ASP A 5 19.88 -14.79 -27.08
N ALA A 6 19.70 -14.04 -25.99
CA ALA A 6 19.60 -14.58 -24.64
C ALA A 6 18.16 -15.03 -24.31
N GLY A 7 17.16 -14.27 -24.75
CA GLY A 7 15.74 -14.59 -24.55
C GLY A 7 15.32 -15.83 -25.32
N VAL A 8 15.78 -15.97 -26.57
CA VAL A 8 15.45 -17.13 -27.43
C VAL A 8 16.03 -18.44 -26.87
N ARG A 9 17.28 -18.43 -26.35
CA ARG A 9 17.91 -19.63 -25.76
C ARG A 9 17.28 -20.05 -24.43
N ALA A 10 16.81 -19.11 -23.62
CA ALA A 10 16.11 -19.43 -22.38
C ALA A 10 14.73 -20.08 -22.64
N ASN A 11 14.04 -19.62 -23.68
CA ASN A 11 12.70 -20.11 -24.04
C ASN A 11 12.70 -21.55 -24.60
N ILE A 12 13.81 -21.98 -25.21
CA ILE A 12 13.97 -23.34 -25.75
C ILE A 12 14.11 -24.39 -24.63
N HIS A 13 14.70 -24.02 -23.49
CA HIS A 13 14.91 -24.95 -22.37
C HIS A 13 13.74 -25.00 -21.37
N PHE A 14 12.87 -24.00 -21.34
CA PHE A 14 11.71 -23.93 -20.45
C PHE A 14 10.47 -23.40 -21.20
N PRO A 15 9.84 -24.20 -22.08
CA PRO A 15 8.72 -23.76 -22.91
C PRO A 15 7.46 -23.35 -22.12
N GLU A 16 7.32 -23.75 -20.86
CA GLU A 16 6.24 -23.29 -19.97
C GLU A 16 6.52 -21.94 -19.27
N ARG A 17 7.72 -21.37 -19.44
CA ARG A 17 8.09 -20.05 -18.90
C ARG A 17 8.48 -19.12 -20.04
N ALA A 18 7.54 -18.86 -20.96
CA ALA A 18 7.65 -17.70 -21.82
C ALA A 18 7.91 -16.47 -20.94
N ILE A 19 9.11 -15.91 -21.03
CA ILE A 19 9.50 -14.72 -20.28
C ILE A 19 8.69 -13.58 -20.89
N GLU A 20 7.55 -13.26 -20.30
CA GLU A 20 6.79 -12.04 -20.56
C GLU A 20 7.66 -10.86 -20.12
N HIS A 21 8.60 -10.45 -20.99
CA HIS A 21 9.59 -9.40 -20.73
C HIS A 21 8.93 -8.09 -20.27
N GLU A 22 7.70 -7.84 -20.71
CA GLU A 22 6.87 -6.69 -20.33
C GLU A 22 6.33 -6.77 -18.89
N GLN A 23 6.12 -7.97 -18.33
CA GLN A 23 5.68 -8.06 -16.94
C GLN A 23 6.85 -7.81 -15.97
N ALA A 24 8.04 -8.32 -16.32
CA ALA A 24 9.24 -8.20 -15.49
C ALA A 24 9.79 -6.76 -15.39
N TRP A 25 9.69 -5.97 -16.47
CA TRP A 25 10.18 -4.59 -16.44
C TRP A 25 9.31 -3.68 -15.56
N LEU A 26 7.98 -3.88 -15.56
CA LEU A 26 7.04 -3.11 -14.73
C LEU A 26 7.28 -3.38 -13.25
N GLU A 27 7.56 -4.63 -12.90
CA GLU A 27 7.90 -4.97 -11.52
C GLU A 27 9.20 -4.28 -11.07
N MET A 28 10.23 -4.28 -11.91
CA MET A 28 11.49 -3.58 -11.62
C MET A 28 11.28 -2.07 -11.48
N ILE A 29 10.53 -1.44 -12.39
CA ILE A 29 10.33 0.02 -12.35
C ILE A 29 9.60 0.44 -11.08
N TYR A 30 8.58 -0.32 -10.67
CA TYR A 30 7.85 -0.08 -9.44
C TYR A 30 8.76 -0.14 -8.21
N ARG A 31 9.64 -1.15 -8.13
CA ARG A 31 10.61 -1.28 -7.01
C ARG A 31 11.57 -0.09 -6.94
N TYR A 32 12.09 0.38 -8.08
CA TYR A 32 12.97 1.55 -8.10
C TYR A 32 12.24 2.85 -7.70
N PHE A 33 11.01 3.05 -8.19
CA PHE A 33 10.19 4.20 -7.80
C PHE A 33 9.86 4.18 -6.30
N ALA A 34 9.41 3.05 -5.79
CA ALA A 34 9.10 2.89 -4.37
C ALA A 34 10.33 3.12 -3.48
N GLY A 35 11.48 2.55 -3.85
CA GLY A 35 12.74 2.73 -3.11
C GLY A 35 13.22 4.18 -3.10
N THR A 36 13.20 4.84 -4.27
CA THR A 36 13.63 6.24 -4.39
C THR A 36 12.72 7.17 -3.60
N LEU A 37 11.39 6.97 -3.69
CA LEU A 37 10.42 7.73 -2.93
C LEU A 37 10.62 7.56 -1.42
N GLY A 38 10.80 6.33 -0.94
CA GLY A 38 11.09 6.05 0.46
C GLY A 38 12.36 6.76 0.95
N MET A 39 13.43 6.74 0.14
CA MET A 39 14.68 7.42 0.47
C MET A 39 14.53 8.93 0.57
N VAL A 40 13.76 9.55 -0.34
CA VAL A 40 13.46 11.00 -0.30
C VAL A 40 12.66 11.36 0.96
N ILE A 41 11.62 10.60 1.29
CA ILE A 41 10.81 10.83 2.50
C ILE A 41 11.68 10.71 3.76
N PHE A 42 12.53 9.68 3.82
CA PHE A 42 13.46 9.48 4.92
C PHE A 42 14.44 10.67 5.06
N ALA A 43 15.02 11.14 3.96
CA ALA A 43 15.91 12.30 3.99
C ALA A 43 15.20 13.57 4.49
N ILE A 44 14.00 13.86 3.99
CA ILE A 44 13.21 15.04 4.41
C ILE A 44 12.88 14.97 5.91
N THR A 45 12.47 13.81 6.41
CA THR A 45 12.10 13.63 7.82
C THR A 45 13.31 13.77 8.74
N VAL A 46 14.47 13.24 8.36
CA VAL A 46 15.74 13.43 9.10
C VAL A 46 16.16 14.90 9.13
N ILE A 47 16.08 15.61 8.00
CA ILE A 47 16.40 17.04 7.94
C ILE A 47 15.46 17.82 8.85
N ALA A 48 14.16 17.51 8.83
CA ALA A 48 13.18 18.20 9.65
C ALA A 48 13.38 17.99 11.16
N ILE A 49 13.80 16.78 11.58
CA ILE A 49 14.19 16.50 12.97
C ILE A 49 15.39 17.38 13.35
N ARG A 50 16.42 17.45 12.49
CA ARG A 50 17.63 18.24 12.78
C ARG A 50 17.42 19.75 12.78
N THR A 51 16.42 20.24 12.06
CA THR A 51 16.15 21.69 11.97
C THR A 51 15.24 22.16 13.11
N GLU A 52 14.74 21.26 13.95
CA GLU A 52 13.85 21.54 15.09
C GLU A 52 12.65 22.45 14.74
N ARG A 53 12.22 22.44 13.47
CA ARG A 53 11.16 23.33 12.98
C ARG A 53 9.76 22.85 13.32
N VAL A 54 9.63 21.59 13.69
CA VAL A 54 8.35 20.90 13.89
C VAL A 54 8.51 19.95 15.06
N ASN A 55 7.38 19.54 15.65
CA ASN A 55 7.39 18.53 16.71
C ASN A 55 8.05 17.24 16.15
N PRO A 56 9.11 16.72 16.79
CA PRO A 56 9.88 15.59 16.26
C PRO A 56 9.09 14.28 16.22
N SER A 57 7.96 14.17 16.93
CA SER A 57 7.18 12.92 17.03
C SER A 57 6.70 12.40 15.67
N ILE A 58 6.17 13.28 14.81
CA ILE A 58 5.67 12.93 13.48
C ILE A 58 6.79 12.48 12.53
N PRO A 59 7.88 13.26 12.32
CA PRO A 59 8.96 12.83 11.45
C PRO A 59 9.70 11.59 11.97
N ILE A 60 9.85 11.40 13.30
CA ILE A 60 10.41 10.15 13.86
C ILE A 60 9.53 8.95 13.50
N LEU A 61 8.21 9.06 13.69
CA LEU A 61 7.28 8.00 13.34
C LEU A 61 7.29 7.69 11.84
N LEU A 62 7.34 8.74 10.99
CA LEU A 62 7.50 8.59 9.55
C LEU A 62 8.79 7.86 9.17
N SER A 63 9.94 8.23 9.74
CA SER A 63 11.20 7.55 9.47
C SER A 63 11.14 6.06 9.84
N PHE A 64 10.55 5.73 10.99
CA PHE A 64 10.36 4.34 11.40
C PHE A 64 9.41 3.57 10.46
N LEU A 65 8.29 4.18 10.08
CA LEU A 65 7.33 3.59 9.15
C LEU A 65 7.93 3.34 7.76
N VAL A 66 8.76 4.25 7.23
CA VAL A 66 9.41 4.05 5.92
C VAL A 66 10.33 2.83 5.95
N VAL A 67 11.13 2.70 7.02
CA VAL A 67 12.01 1.53 7.19
C VAL A 67 11.20 0.26 7.35
N GLY A 68 10.18 0.26 8.21
CA GLY A 68 9.29 -0.87 8.39
C GLY A 68 8.58 -1.27 7.11
N GLN A 69 8.17 -0.31 6.29
CA GLN A 69 7.51 -0.54 5.01
C GLN A 69 8.45 -1.14 3.96
N ALA A 70 9.71 -0.71 3.93
CA ALA A 70 10.73 -1.32 3.09
C ALA A 70 11.00 -2.78 3.50
N MET A 71 11.04 -3.07 4.80
CA MET A 71 11.17 -4.43 5.31
C MET A 71 9.94 -5.29 4.94
N LEU A 72 8.73 -4.77 5.14
CA LEU A 72 7.50 -5.45 4.74
C LEU A 72 7.46 -5.72 3.23
N GLY A 73 7.88 -4.75 2.41
CA GLY A 73 7.96 -4.91 0.95
C GLY A 73 9.01 -5.95 0.50
N MET A 74 10.07 -6.16 1.28
CA MET A 74 10.98 -7.29 1.04
C MET A 74 10.37 -8.61 1.52
N TRP A 75 9.68 -8.59 2.67
CA TRP A 75 9.06 -9.78 3.24
C TRP A 75 7.95 -10.36 2.37
N THR A 76 7.18 -9.54 1.66
CA THR A 76 6.14 -9.99 0.72
C THR A 76 6.72 -10.92 -0.36
N VAL A 77 7.95 -10.66 -0.81
CA VAL A 77 8.67 -11.49 -1.80
C VAL A 77 9.17 -12.79 -1.17
N THR A 78 9.69 -12.75 0.06
CA THR A 78 10.28 -13.94 0.72
C THR A 78 9.24 -14.90 1.30
N LEU A 79 8.10 -14.40 1.80
CA LEU A 79 7.09 -15.20 2.51
C LEU A 79 5.95 -15.70 1.60
N LYS A 80 6.16 -15.78 0.27
CA LYS A 80 5.15 -16.25 -0.69
C LYS A 80 3.78 -15.58 -0.51
N LEU A 81 3.75 -14.24 -0.47
CA LEU A 81 2.51 -13.45 -0.43
C LEU A 81 1.51 -13.89 0.66
N MET A 82 1.97 -14.13 1.90
CA MET A 82 1.04 -14.28 3.01
C MET A 82 0.06 -13.10 3.05
N PRO A 83 -1.27 -13.32 2.99
CA PRO A 83 -2.27 -12.26 2.92
C PRO A 83 -2.10 -11.20 4.00
N VAL A 84 -1.69 -11.61 5.20
CA VAL A 84 -1.46 -10.73 6.34
C VAL A 84 -0.31 -9.73 6.09
N ILE A 85 0.78 -10.15 5.45
CA ILE A 85 1.93 -9.28 5.19
C ILE A 85 1.60 -8.29 4.08
N VAL A 86 0.90 -8.73 3.03
CA VAL A 86 0.45 -7.85 1.94
C VAL A 86 -0.51 -6.80 2.47
N MET A 87 -1.46 -7.21 3.33
CA MET A 87 -2.38 -6.31 4.02
C MET A 87 -1.65 -5.27 4.87
N LEU A 88 -0.70 -5.72 5.70
CA LEU A 88 0.06 -4.83 6.57
C LEU A 88 0.90 -3.84 5.77
N HIS A 89 1.50 -4.29 4.66
CA HIS A 89 2.20 -3.40 3.73
C HIS A 89 1.24 -2.37 3.13
N LEU A 90 0.09 -2.78 2.61
CA LEU A 90 -0.89 -1.84 2.03
C LEU A 90 -1.34 -0.78 3.06
N LEU A 91 -1.67 -1.22 4.27
CA LEU A 91 -2.10 -0.35 5.36
C LEU A 91 -0.97 0.59 5.82
N GLY A 92 0.27 0.08 5.90
CA GLY A 92 1.47 0.87 6.18
C GLY A 92 1.68 1.97 5.14
N GLY A 93 1.43 1.68 3.86
CA GLY A 93 1.52 2.63 2.76
C GLY A 93 0.51 3.78 2.87
N PHE A 94 -0.76 3.48 3.13
CA PHE A 94 -1.77 4.51 3.39
C PHE A 94 -1.45 5.35 4.62
N THR A 95 -0.96 4.71 5.67
CA THR A 95 -0.54 5.39 6.90
C THR A 95 0.61 6.36 6.61
N LEU A 96 1.62 5.94 5.84
CA LEU A 96 2.72 6.80 5.41
C LEU A 96 2.22 8.03 4.63
N LEU A 97 1.32 7.84 3.67
CA LEU A 97 0.75 8.95 2.89
C LEU A 97 -0.01 9.93 3.79
N ALA A 98 -0.84 9.43 4.69
CA ALA A 98 -1.62 10.26 5.62
C ALA A 98 -0.71 11.06 6.56
N LEU A 99 0.31 10.43 7.16
CA LEU A 99 1.27 11.14 8.02
C LEU A 99 2.08 12.15 7.23
N GLN A 100 2.51 11.84 6.00
CA GLN A 100 3.25 12.77 5.17
C GLN A 100 2.41 14.00 4.81
N ALA A 101 1.11 13.82 4.55
CA ALA A 101 0.18 14.92 4.33
C ALA A 101 0.01 15.79 5.59
N VAL A 102 -0.16 15.17 6.77
CA VAL A 102 -0.23 15.89 8.05
C VAL A 102 1.07 16.67 8.32
N PHE A 103 2.22 16.04 8.06
CA PHE A 103 3.53 16.66 8.20
C PHE A 103 3.70 17.86 7.26
N TYR A 104 3.33 17.72 5.98
CA TYR A 104 3.31 18.84 5.03
C TYR A 104 2.41 19.98 5.49
N CYS A 105 1.20 19.65 5.97
CA CYS A 105 0.31 20.63 6.57
C CYS A 105 0.97 21.32 7.77
N GLN A 106 1.59 20.60 8.70
CA GLN A 106 2.29 21.21 9.84
C GLN A 106 3.39 22.19 9.42
N LEU A 107 4.18 21.86 8.40
CA LEU A 107 5.21 22.77 7.87
C LEU A 107 4.60 24.06 7.33
N LYS A 108 3.52 23.95 6.54
CA LYS A 108 2.83 25.12 5.95
C LYS A 108 2.06 25.95 6.98
N ALA A 109 1.49 25.26 7.95
CA ALA A 109 0.57 25.83 8.93
C ALA A 109 1.33 26.57 10.05
N ARG A 110 2.62 26.27 10.27
CA ARG A 110 3.50 27.08 11.12
C ARG A 110 3.53 28.56 10.72
N ASP A 111 3.35 28.85 9.43
CA ASP A 111 3.32 30.23 8.93
C ASP A 111 1.93 30.90 9.08
N ASN A 112 0.83 30.14 9.21
CA ASN A 112 -0.54 30.68 9.27
C ASN A 112 -1.56 29.65 9.83
N LEU A 113 -1.63 29.45 11.16
CA LEU A 113 -2.68 28.62 11.76
C LEU A 113 -3.75 29.42 12.49
N TYR A 114 -4.88 29.59 11.80
CA TYR A 114 -6.18 29.68 12.43
C TYR A 114 -6.83 28.28 12.42
N PHE A 115 -6.80 27.59 13.55
CA PHE A 115 -7.56 26.34 13.71
C PHE A 115 -9.00 26.73 14.03
N SER A 116 -9.89 26.64 13.04
CA SER A 116 -11.31 26.86 13.30
C SER A 116 -11.82 25.75 14.22
N PRO A 117 -12.48 26.06 15.36
CA PRO A 117 -13.01 25.04 16.24
C PRO A 117 -14.01 24.16 15.48
N SER A 118 -13.66 22.89 15.31
CA SER A 118 -14.53 21.92 14.66
C SER A 118 -15.70 21.55 15.57
N SER A 119 -16.91 21.54 15.01
CA SER A 119 -18.10 21.13 15.75
C SER A 119 -18.03 19.62 16.11
N ARG A 120 -18.64 19.25 17.24
CA ARG A 120 -18.66 17.85 17.71
C ARG A 120 -19.22 16.89 16.65
N SER A 121 -20.23 17.33 15.89
CA SER A 121 -20.83 16.55 14.80
C SER A 121 -19.84 16.29 13.67
N VAL A 122 -19.08 17.30 13.22
CA VAL A 122 -18.08 17.12 12.16
C VAL A 122 -16.98 16.16 12.60
N ARG A 123 -16.52 16.26 13.85
CA ARG A 123 -15.54 15.32 14.41
C ARG A 123 -16.08 13.88 14.43
N LEU A 124 -17.35 13.69 14.80
CA LEU A 124 -17.98 12.37 14.83
C LEU A 124 -18.11 11.78 13.42
N PHE A 125 -18.61 12.56 12.45
CA PHE A 125 -18.70 12.13 11.05
C PHE A 125 -17.34 11.80 10.45
N SER A 126 -16.30 12.56 10.80
CA SER A 126 -14.93 12.29 10.34
C SER A 126 -14.39 10.96 10.88
N VAL A 127 -14.58 10.68 12.18
CA VAL A 127 -14.18 9.39 12.77
C VAL A 127 -14.98 8.24 12.16
N PHE A 128 -16.29 8.40 11.99
CA PHE A 128 -17.12 7.39 11.35
C PHE A 128 -16.68 7.09 9.92
N SER A 129 -16.47 8.13 9.11
CA SER A 129 -15.98 7.99 7.74
C SER A 129 -14.60 7.31 7.69
N PHE A 130 -13.69 7.66 8.59
CA PHE A 130 -12.40 7.00 8.71
C PHE A 130 -12.55 5.50 9.00
N LEU A 131 -13.41 5.11 9.96
CA LEU A 131 -13.63 3.70 10.30
C LEU A 131 -14.24 2.90 9.13
N VAL A 132 -15.17 3.51 8.39
CA VAL A 132 -15.77 2.89 7.20
C VAL A 132 -14.71 2.64 6.13
N VAL A 133 -13.91 3.66 5.78
CA VAL A 133 -12.85 3.54 4.76
C VAL A 133 -11.79 2.55 5.20
N PHE A 134 -11.39 2.58 6.48
CA PHE A 134 -10.44 1.63 7.04
C PHE A 134 -10.94 0.18 6.89
N SER A 135 -12.21 -0.06 7.23
CA SER A 135 -12.84 -1.39 7.07
C SER A 135 -12.91 -1.81 5.60
N GLN A 136 -13.21 -0.89 4.68
CA GLN A 136 -13.22 -1.16 3.24
C GLN A 136 -11.84 -1.54 2.70
N VAL A 137 -10.78 -0.87 3.15
CA VAL A 137 -9.40 -1.20 2.76
C VAL A 137 -9.01 -2.59 3.28
N LEU A 138 -9.37 -2.91 4.53
CA LEU A 138 -9.12 -4.23 5.11
C LEU A 138 -9.86 -5.34 4.36
N LEU A 139 -11.16 -5.17 4.13
CA LEU A 139 -11.98 -6.15 3.43
C LEU A 139 -11.53 -6.31 1.98
N GLY A 140 -11.29 -5.21 1.27
CA GLY A 140 -10.82 -5.24 -0.11
C GLY A 140 -9.46 -5.93 -0.26
N GLY A 141 -8.51 -5.62 0.62
CA GLY A 141 -7.20 -6.26 0.57
C GLY A 141 -7.24 -7.74 1.01
N TRP A 142 -8.14 -8.13 1.92
CA TRP A 142 -8.39 -9.53 2.27
C TRP A 142 -8.94 -10.30 1.08
N THR A 143 -9.96 -9.78 0.39
CA THR A 143 -10.55 -10.39 -0.81
C THR A 143 -9.53 -10.52 -1.94
N SER A 144 -8.71 -9.50 -2.17
CA SER A 144 -7.67 -9.53 -3.21
C SER A 144 -6.57 -10.54 -2.90
N SER A 145 -6.13 -10.63 -1.65
CA SER A 145 -5.05 -11.56 -1.24
C SER A 145 -5.49 -13.02 -1.21
N ASN A 146 -6.79 -13.29 -1.08
CA ASN A 146 -7.37 -14.64 -1.12
C ASN A 146 -7.80 -15.06 -2.54
N TYR A 147 -7.42 -14.31 -3.58
CA TYR A 147 -7.81 -14.57 -4.98
C TYR A 147 -9.34 -14.64 -5.21
N ALA A 148 -10.14 -14.12 -4.28
CA ALA A 148 -11.60 -14.17 -4.34
C ALA A 148 -12.19 -13.10 -5.27
N ALA A 149 -11.37 -12.15 -5.75
CA ALA A 149 -11.80 -11.04 -6.59
C ALA A 149 -12.42 -11.49 -7.94
N LEU A 150 -12.07 -12.68 -8.45
CA LEU A 150 -12.56 -13.21 -9.73
C LEU A 150 -13.76 -14.16 -9.58
N MET A 151 -14.23 -14.40 -8.35
CA MET A 151 -15.32 -15.36 -8.12
C MET A 151 -16.69 -14.81 -8.54
N CYS A 152 -16.84 -13.49 -8.57
CA CYS A 152 -18.07 -12.81 -8.96
C CYS A 152 -17.83 -12.03 -10.26
N THR A 153 -18.34 -12.53 -11.39
CA THR A 153 -18.17 -11.86 -12.68
C THR A 153 -19.34 -10.94 -13.04
N THR A 154 -20.49 -11.11 -12.37
CA THR A 154 -21.68 -10.28 -12.52
C THR A 154 -21.88 -9.36 -11.31
N LEU A 155 -22.35 -8.14 -11.57
CA LEU A 155 -22.72 -7.13 -10.56
C LEU A 155 -24.20 -6.75 -10.77
N PRO A 156 -25.00 -6.47 -9.71
CA PRO A 156 -24.66 -6.31 -8.29
C PRO A 156 -24.80 -7.58 -7.43
N ILE A 157 -25.44 -8.64 -7.94
CA ILE A 157 -25.54 -9.94 -7.27
C ILE A 157 -24.46 -10.83 -7.87
N CYS A 158 -23.60 -11.36 -7.01
CA CYS A 158 -22.58 -12.33 -7.40
C CYS A 158 -23.29 -13.61 -7.86
N GLU A 159 -23.24 -13.89 -9.16
CA GLU A 159 -23.61 -15.17 -9.78
C GLU A 159 -24.94 -15.78 -9.27
N GLY A 160 -26.06 -15.43 -9.92
CA GLY A 160 -27.34 -16.16 -9.82
C GLY A 160 -27.73 -16.63 -8.41
N ASP A 161 -27.81 -17.96 -8.22
CA ASP A 161 -28.33 -18.65 -7.01
C ASP A 161 -27.29 -18.73 -5.87
N TRP A 162 -26.63 -17.61 -5.55
CA TRP A 162 -25.60 -17.48 -4.50
C TRP A 162 -26.02 -18.02 -3.13
N MET A 163 -27.32 -17.96 -2.84
CA MET A 163 -27.92 -18.43 -1.59
C MET A 163 -27.72 -19.95 -1.39
N ASN A 164 -27.74 -20.73 -2.47
CA ASN A 164 -27.53 -22.18 -2.44
C ASN A 164 -26.05 -22.58 -2.41
N TYR A 165 -25.14 -21.68 -2.77
CA TYR A 165 -23.69 -21.89 -2.69
C TYR A 165 -23.07 -21.45 -1.35
N LEU A 166 -23.84 -20.79 -0.48
CA LEU A 166 -23.44 -20.37 0.86
C LEU A 166 -23.49 -21.56 1.83
N ASP A 167 -22.40 -22.32 1.90
CA ASP A 167 -22.24 -23.35 2.93
C ASP A 167 -21.59 -22.77 4.19
N TRP A 168 -22.39 -22.58 5.24
CA TRP A 168 -21.94 -22.05 6.53
C TRP A 168 -21.16 -23.05 7.38
N LYS A 169 -21.09 -24.32 6.98
CA LYS A 169 -20.31 -25.34 7.70
C LYS A 169 -18.82 -25.34 7.34
N GLU A 170 -18.49 -24.82 6.16
CA GLU A 170 -17.14 -24.78 5.62
C GLU A 170 -16.55 -23.34 5.57
N ALA A 171 -17.29 -22.33 6.04
CA ALA A 171 -16.90 -20.91 6.11
C ALA A 171 -16.13 -20.56 7.39
#